data_AF-A0A7K0Z849-F1
#
_entry.id   AF-A0A7K0Z849-F1
#
_cell.length_a   1.000
_cell.length_b   1.000
_cell.length_c   1.000
_cell.angle_alpha   90.00
_cell.angle_beta   90.00
_cell.angle_gamma   90.00
#
_symmetry.space_group_name_H-M   'P 1'
#
loop_
_entity.id
_entity.type
_entity.pdbx_description
1 polymer ?
#
loop_
_entity_poly.entity_id
_entity_poly.type
_entity_poly.pdbx_seq_one_letter_code
_entity_poly.pdbx_strand_id
1 'polypeptide(L)' 'MGACTCTYTRDEEKNCDGTHKVVKAVKAEIAEKLEANGFPHASEYVKNN' A
#
# COMPACT_ATOMS: atom_id res chain seq x y z
N MET A 1 -6.88 1.73 3.40
CA MET A 1 -5.52 2.31 3.43
C MET A 1 -5.65 3.82 3.49
N GLY A 2 -6.26 4.32 4.57
CA GLY A 2 -6.56 5.73 4.75
C GLY A 2 -5.51 6.40 5.62
N ALA A 3 -5.38 7.71 5.43
CA ALA A 3 -4.73 8.69 6.32
C ALA A 3 -3.28 9.14 6.00
N CYS A 4 -2.68 8.79 4.87
CA CYS A 4 -1.56 9.58 4.34
C CYS A 4 -2.00 10.29 3.05
N THR A 5 -2.59 11.48 3.17
CA THR A 5 -2.76 12.42 2.07
C THR A 5 -1.43 13.12 1.82
N CYS A 6 -0.45 12.39 1.28
CA CYS A 6 0.80 13.00 0.82
C CYS A 6 0.48 13.77 -0.46
N THR A 7 0.41 15.10 -0.39
CA THR A 7 0.23 16.00 -1.53
C THR A 7 1.49 16.10 -2.38
N TYR A 8 2.28 15.02 -2.50
CA TYR A 8 3.63 14.98 -3.06
C TYR A 8 4.68 15.82 -2.31
N THR A 9 4.33 16.37 -1.15
CA THR A 9 5.28 17.05 -0.27
C THR A 9 6.01 15.98 0.56
N ARG A 10 7.29 15.77 0.25
CA ARG A 10 8.17 14.89 1.01
C ARG A 10 8.51 15.57 2.33
N ASP A 11 8.04 15.01 3.43
CA ASP A 11 8.28 15.51 4.78
C ASP A 11 9.18 14.50 5.51
N GLU A 12 10.43 14.89 5.74
CA GLU A 12 11.45 14.04 6.35
C GLU A 12 11.16 13.78 7.84
N GLU A 13 10.57 14.74 8.54
CA GLU A 13 10.13 14.58 9.94
C GLU A 13 9.02 13.52 10.05
N LYS A 14 8.16 13.42 9.03
CA LYS A 14 7.10 12.40 8.94
C LYS A 14 7.54 11.07 8.35
N ASN A 15 8.82 10.88 8.01
CA ASN A 15 9.35 9.62 7.47
C ASN A 15 8.52 9.09 6.28
N CYS A 16 8.12 9.96 5.35
CA CYS A 16 7.26 9.59 4.22
C CYS A 16 7.84 8.43 3.39
N ASP A 17 9.14 8.40 3.11
CA ASP A 17 9.78 7.33 2.34
C ASP A 17 9.73 5.97 3.03
N GLY A 18 9.98 5.96 4.35
CA GLY A 18 9.89 4.74 5.16
C GLY A 18 8.46 4.21 5.20
N THR A 19 7.50 5.10 5.45
CA THR A 19 6.08 4.75 5.54
C THR A 19 5.55 4.28 4.18
N HIS A 20 5.91 4.94 3.08
CA HIS A 20 5.54 4.50 1.73
C HIS A 20 6.18 3.16 1.34
N LYS A 21 7.42 2.89 1.77
CA LYS A 21 8.07 1.59 1.57
C LYS A 21 7.32 0.48 2.30
N VAL A 22 6.93 0.71 3.56
CA VAL A 22 6.18 -0.25 4.37
C VAL A 22 4.79 -0.48 3.78
N VAL A 23 4.06 0.58 3.43
CA VAL A 23 2.72 0.46 2.82
C VAL A 23 2.77 -0.31 1.50
N LYS A 24 3.79 -0.09 0.66
CA LYS A 24 4.00 -0.88 -0.57
C LYS A 24 4.25 -2.35 -0.27
N ALA A 25 5.11 -2.66 0.69
CA ALA A 25 5.40 -4.04 1.08
C ALA A 25 4.13 -4.75 1.60
N VAL A 26 3.39 -4.09 2.50
CA VAL A 26 2.14 -4.62 3.05
C VAL A 26 1.08 -4.81 1.97
N LYS A 27 0.96 -3.90 0.99
CA LYS A 27 0.04 -4.07 -0.15
C LYS A 27 0.39 -5.29 -0.99
N ALA A 28 1.67 -5.54 -1.27
CA ALA A 28 2.10 -6.73 -2.00
C ALA A 28 1.73 -8.02 -1.25
N GLU A 29 2.04 -8.09 0.04
CA GLU A 29 1.69 -9.26 0.88
C GLU A 29 0.19 -9.49 0.97
N ILE A 30 -0.60 -8.42 1.08
CA ILE A 30 -2.06 -8.48 1.09
C ILE A 30 -2.55 -9.00 -0.26
N ALA A 31 -2.03 -8.48 -1.37
CA ALA A 31 -2.45 -8.89 -2.71
C ALA A 31 -2.17 -10.38 -2.99
N GLU A 32 -1.00 -10.90 -2.58
CA GLU A 32 -0.69 -12.33 -2.67
C GLU A 32 -1.64 -13.18 -1.83
N LYS A 33 -1.94 -12.74 -0.59
CA LYS A 33 -2.92 -13.42 0.27
C LYS A 33 -4.31 -13.39 -0.33
N LEU A 34 -4.74 -12.30 -0.96
CA LEU A 34 -6.05 -12.21 -1.58
C LEU A 34 -6.16 -13.08 -2.85
N GLU A 35 -5.10 -13.19 -3.64
CA GLU A 35 -5.05 -14.14 -4.77
C GLU A 35 -5.14 -15.58 -4.29
N ALA A 36 -4.38 -15.93 -3.25
CA ALA A 36 -4.41 -17.27 -2.65
C ALA A 36 -5.77 -17.64 -2.04
N ASN A 37 -6.52 -16.65 -1.54
CA ASN A 37 -7.86 -16.85 -0.99
C ASN A 37 -8.98 -16.77 -2.05
N GLY A 38 -8.64 -16.65 -3.35
CA GLY A 38 -9.63 -16.65 -4.44
C GLY A 38 -10.35 -15.32 -4.65
N PHE A 39 -9.77 -14.19 -4.21
CA PHE A 39 -10.29 -12.84 -4.41
C PHE A 39 -9.42 -12.04 -5.41
N PRO A 40 -9.40 -12.41 -6.71
CA PRO A 40 -8.52 -11.79 -7.70
C PRO A 40 -8.81 -10.30 -7.88
N HIS A 41 -10.09 -9.90 -7.87
CA HIS A 41 -10.50 -8.50 -8.05
C HIS A 41 -10.07 -7.60 -6.88
N ALA A 42 -9.98 -8.15 -5.67
CA ALA A 42 -9.56 -7.39 -4.50
C ALA A 42 -8.02 -7.38 -4.36
N SER A 43 -7.32 -8.40 -4.87
CA SER A 43 -5.87 -8.32 -5.07
C SER A 43 -5.48 -7.23 -6.06
N GLU A 44 -6.14 -7.17 -7.23
CA GLU A 44 -5.89 -6.12 -8.21
C GLU A 44 -6.19 -4.72 -7.67
N TYR A 45 -7.27 -4.58 -6.88
CA TYR A 45 -7.59 -3.32 -6.23
C TYR A 45 -6.49 -2.84 -5.28
N VAL A 46 -5.90 -3.76 -4.50
CA VAL A 46 -4.83 -3.43 -3.54
C VAL A 46 -3.48 -3.15 -4.24
N LYS A 47 -3.22 -3.75 -5.40
CA LYS A 47 -2.03 -3.46 -6.21
C LYS A 47 -2.07 -2.06 -6.82
N ASN A 48 -3.26 -1.60 -7.23
CA ASN A 48 -3.43 -0.35 -8.00
C ASN A 48 -3.78 0.89 -7.17
N ASN A 49 -4.09 0.75 -5.88
CA ASN A 49 -4.56 1.83 -5.01
C ASN A 49 -3.72 1.89 -3.75
#